data_AF-A0A1V9ZUM1-F1
#
_entry.id   AF-A0A1V9ZUM1-F1
#
_cell.length_a   1.000
_cell.length_b   1.000
_cell.length_c   1.000
_cell.angle_alpha   90.00
_cell.angle_beta   90.00
_cell.angle_gamma   90.00
#
_symmetry.space_group_name_H-M   'P 1'
#
loop_
_entity.id
_entity.type
_entity.pdbx_description
1 polymer ?
#
loop_
_entity_poly.entity_id
_entity_poly.type
_entity_poly.pdbx_seq_one_letter_code
_entity_poly.pdbx_strand_id
1 'polypeptide(L)'
;MASSTALCGSIKQGVDYSGNDIRSFSVNGDAATQLAQCCQGCSTTSGCVGFSIDDGTCWLKHKLANATPLKGVVSGSYQKNRLRRQ
;
A
#
# COMPACT_ATOMS: atom_id res chain seq x y z
N MET A 1 8.75 2.60 20.53
CA MET A 1 9.17 2.60 19.12
C MET A 1 8.09 1.89 18.33
N ALA A 2 7.12 2.62 17.75
CA ALA A 2 6.01 1.99 17.03
C ALA A 2 6.50 1.56 15.64
N SER A 3 6.67 0.25 15.46
CA SER A 3 7.17 -0.38 14.24
C SER A 3 6.39 0.08 13.01
N SER A 4 7.10 0.69 12.07
CA SER A 4 6.60 1.20 10.79
C SER A 4 5.95 0.15 9.88
N THR A 5 5.93 -1.12 10.29
CA THR A 5 5.26 -2.25 9.65
C THR A 5 3.85 -2.52 10.17
N ALA A 6 3.47 -2.02 11.36
CA ALA A 6 2.15 -2.31 11.97
C ALA A 6 0.99 -1.49 11.38
N LEU A 7 1.28 -0.50 10.53
CA LEU A 7 0.30 0.41 9.95
C LEU A 7 -0.20 -0.08 8.57
N CYS A 8 0.54 -0.96 7.90
CA CYS A 8 0.10 -1.63 6.66
C CYS A 8 -0.51 -2.98 7.00
N GLY A 9 -1.85 -3.03 7.11
CA GLY A 9 -2.53 -4.20 7.67
C GLY A 9 -3.64 -4.80 6.83
N SER A 10 -4.15 -4.10 5.81
CA SER A 10 -5.26 -4.62 4.99
C SER A 10 -4.78 -4.89 3.58
N ILE A 11 -4.18 -6.07 3.41
CA ILE A 11 -3.75 -6.56 2.09
C ILE A 11 -4.96 -7.18 1.39
N LYS A 12 -5.20 -6.74 0.16
CA LYS A 12 -6.21 -7.25 -0.75
C LYS A 12 -5.53 -7.70 -2.03
N GLN A 13 -5.68 -8.98 -2.35
CA GLN A 13 -5.23 -9.54 -3.61
C GLN A 13 -6.31 -9.36 -4.67
N GLY A 14 -5.90 -9.16 -5.91
CA GLY A 14 -6.81 -9.06 -7.04
C GLY A 14 -7.59 -7.75 -7.10
N VAL A 15 -7.13 -6.69 -6.42
CA VAL A 15 -7.82 -5.39 -6.37
C VAL A 15 -6.83 -4.30 -6.71
N ASP A 16 -7.10 -3.59 -7.79
CA ASP A 16 -6.45 -2.33 -8.13
C ASP A 16 -7.32 -1.15 -7.65
N TYR A 17 -6.66 -0.08 -7.21
CA TYR A 17 -7.33 1.18 -6.89
C TYR A 17 -6.90 2.21 -7.91
N SER A 18 -7.59 2.25 -9.05
CA SER A 18 -7.17 3.06 -10.19
C SER A 18 -7.21 4.56 -9.87
N GLY A 19 -6.13 5.25 -10.23
CA GLY A 19 -5.89 6.64 -9.89
C GLY A 19 -5.46 6.86 -8.44
N ASN A 20 -5.17 8.12 -8.10
CA ASN A 20 -4.72 8.55 -6.77
C ASN A 20 -3.27 8.19 -6.39
N ASP A 21 -2.43 7.88 -7.38
CA ASP A 21 -1.01 7.60 -7.19
C ASP A 21 -0.24 8.87 -6.81
N ILE A 22 0.57 8.78 -5.75
CA ILE A 22 1.48 9.83 -5.29
C ILE A 22 2.86 9.62 -5.89
N ARG A 23 3.33 8.37 -5.83
CA ARG A 23 4.67 7.98 -6.23
C ARG A 23 4.69 6.48 -6.50
N SER A 24 5.52 6.06 -7.44
CA SER A 24 5.82 4.64 -7.64
C SER A 24 7.32 4.36 -7.60
N PHE A 25 7.66 3.12 -7.28
CA PHE A 25 9.03 2.61 -7.28
C PHE A 25 9.05 1.09 -7.40
N SER A 26 10.12 0.55 -8.00
CA SER A 26 10.30 -0.90 -8.13
C SER A 26 10.58 -1.55 -6.77
N VAL A 27 9.94 -2.67 -6.53
CA VAL A 27 10.08 -3.52 -5.34
C VAL A 27 10.51 -4.92 -5.76
N ASN A 28 11.34 -5.55 -4.93
CA ASN A 28 11.94 -6.84 -5.24
C ASN A 28 11.80 -7.80 -4.05
N GLY A 29 11.97 -9.10 -4.33
CA GLY A 29 11.83 -10.16 -3.34
C GLY A 29 10.45 -10.79 -3.34
N ASP A 30 10.14 -11.53 -2.28
CA ASP A 30 8.84 -12.16 -2.06
C ASP A 30 7.74 -11.13 -1.75
N ALA A 31 6.47 -11.55 -1.84
CA ALA A 31 5.33 -10.67 -1.62
C ALA A 31 5.36 -9.95 -0.27
N ALA A 32 5.84 -10.59 0.82
CA ALA A 32 5.92 -9.95 2.12
C ALA A 32 7.00 -8.86 2.15
N THR A 33 8.15 -9.12 1.52
CA THR A 33 9.22 -8.13 1.35
C THR A 33 8.76 -6.94 0.51
N GLN A 34 8.08 -7.17 -0.61
CA GLN A 34 7.53 -6.11 -1.45
C GLN A 34 6.49 -5.26 -0.69
N LEU A 35 5.60 -5.91 0.06
CA LEU A 35 4.63 -5.22 0.93
C LEU A 35 5.34 -4.36 1.99
N ALA A 36 6.41 -4.86 2.61
CA ALA A 36 7.19 -4.11 3.59
C ALA A 36 7.88 -2.89 2.98
N GLN A 37 8.47 -3.04 1.79
CA GLN A 37 9.08 -1.93 1.03
C GLN A 37 8.04 -0.86 0.67
N CYS A 38 6.88 -1.27 0.16
CA CYS A 38 5.75 -0.38 -0.08
C CYS A 38 5.28 0.35 1.16
N CYS A 39 5.17 -0.38 2.27
CA CYS A 39 4.74 0.16 3.54
C CYS A 39 5.68 1.26 4.05
N GLN A 40 6.99 1.01 3.93
CA GLN A 40 8.01 1.98 4.30
C GLN A 40 8.01 3.21 3.37
N GLY A 41 7.78 3.01 2.07
CA GLY A 41 7.56 4.11 1.14
C GLY A 41 6.34 4.95 1.53
N CYS A 42 5.25 4.28 1.90
CA CYS A 42 4.02 4.95 2.31
C CYS A 42 4.18 5.71 3.64
N SER A 43 4.94 5.16 4.60
CA SER A 43 5.18 5.82 5.89
C SER A 43 6.02 7.10 5.78
N THR A 44 6.91 7.16 4.79
CA THR A 44 7.73 8.34 4.49
C THR A 44 7.02 9.34 3.55
N THR A 45 5.94 8.90 2.89
CA THR A 45 5.17 9.73 1.96
C THR A 45 3.97 10.37 2.65
N SER A 46 4.02 11.69 2.84
CA SER A 46 2.90 12.42 3.40
C SER A 46 1.66 12.32 2.52
N GLY A 47 0.51 12.02 3.13
CA GLY A 47 -0.75 11.81 2.42
C GLY A 47 -0.96 10.39 1.90
N CYS A 48 0.02 9.49 2.02
CA CYS A 48 -0.17 8.09 1.65
C CYS A 48 -1.12 7.39 2.63
N VAL A 49 -2.13 6.71 2.06
CA VAL A 49 -3.14 5.94 2.81
C VAL A 49 -3.21 4.48 2.37
N GLY A 50 -2.40 4.09 1.39
CA GLY A 50 -2.30 2.75 0.88
C GLY A 50 -1.39 2.67 -0.33
N PHE A 51 -1.29 1.50 -0.91
CA PHE A 51 -0.44 1.22 -2.05
C PHE A 51 -0.99 0.03 -2.85
N SER A 52 -0.55 -0.10 -4.10
CA SER A 52 -0.86 -1.23 -4.98
C SER A 52 0.44 -1.74 -5.58
N ILE A 53 0.63 -3.06 -5.58
CA ILE A 53 1.77 -3.73 -6.17
C ILE A 53 1.28 -4.40 -7.44
N ASP A 54 1.87 -3.98 -8.55
CA ASP A 54 1.62 -4.56 -9.87
C ASP A 54 2.96 -4.89 -10.50
N ASP A 55 3.16 -6.15 -10.88
CA ASP A 55 4.35 -6.66 -11.56
C ASP A 55 5.70 -6.18 -10.98
N GLY A 56 5.85 -6.22 -9.65
CA GLY A 56 7.08 -5.77 -8.97
C GLY A 56 7.24 -4.25 -8.89
N THR A 57 6.19 -3.49 -9.17
CA THR A 57 6.15 -2.04 -8.99
C THR A 57 5.17 -1.67 -7.89
N CYS A 58 5.66 -0.92 -6.90
CA CYS A 58 4.85 -0.35 -5.84
C CYS A 58 4.30 1.01 -6.24
N TRP A 59 2.98 1.16 -6.17
CA TRP A 59 2.24 2.38 -6.46
C TRP A 59 1.65 2.91 -5.16
N LEU A 60 2.25 3.94 -4.56
CA LEU A 60 1.74 4.58 -3.35
C LEU A 60 0.53 5.45 -3.69
N LYS A 61 -0.54 5.33 -2.92
CA LYS A 61 -1.81 6.01 -3.18
C LYS A 61 -2.22 6.90 -2.01
N HIS A 62 -2.71 8.10 -2.32
CA HIS A 62 -3.28 9.03 -1.32
C HIS A 62 -4.75 8.75 -1.03
N LYS A 63 -5.39 7.89 -1.82
CA LYS A 63 -6.77 7.46 -1.63
C LYS A 63 -6.97 6.05 -2.17
N LEU A 64 -7.62 5.19 -1.38
CA LEU A 64 -8.06 3.86 -1.81
C LEU A 64 -9.51 3.93 -2.29
N ALA A 65 -9.72 4.52 -3.46
CA ALA A 65 -11.03 4.62 -4.12
C ALA A 65 -11.02 3.85 -5.45
N ASN A 66 -12.21 3.57 -5.99
CA ASN A 66 -12.39 2.86 -7.27
C ASN A 66 -11.75 1.47 -7.29
N ALA A 67 -12.00 0.69 -6.24
CA ALA A 67 -11.55 -0.69 -6.15
C ALA A 67 -12.06 -1.50 -7.35
N THR A 68 -11.15 -1.85 -8.25
CA THR A 68 -11.42 -2.58 -9.48
C THR A 68 -10.77 -3.95 -9.36
N PRO A 69 -11.49 -5.04 -9.63
CA PRO A 69 -10.91 -6.37 -9.57
C PRO A 69 -9.90 -6.55 -10.71
N LEU A 70 -8.61 -6.70 -10.37
CA LEU A 70 -7.53 -6.92 -11.33
C LEU A 70 -6.62 -8.04 -10.83
N LYS A 71 -6.66 -9.19 -11.51
CA LYS A 71 -5.82 -10.35 -11.16
C LYS A 71 -4.34 -10.01 -11.37
N GLY A 72 -3.52 -10.34 -10.39
CA GLY A 72 -2.07 -10.04 -10.39
C GLY A 72 -1.68 -8.84 -9.52
N VAL A 73 -2.64 -7.95 -9.19
CA VAL A 73 -2.37 -6.80 -8.33
C VAL A 73 -2.59 -7.12 -6.85
N VAL A 74 -1.68 -6.66 -6.01
CA VAL A 74 -1.77 -6.76 -4.54
C VAL A 74 -1.80 -5.37 -3.93
N SER A 75 -2.93 -4.97 -3.36
CA SER A 75 -3.08 -3.66 -2.72
C SER A 75 -3.06 -3.75 -1.20
N GLY A 76 -2.45 -2.78 -0.53
CA GLY A 76 -2.40 -2.68 0.93
C GLY A 76 -2.87 -1.31 1.41
N SER A 77 -3.62 -1.23 2.51
CA SER A 77 -3.91 0.06 3.15
C SER A 77 -2.89 0.41 4.23
N TYR A 78 -2.45 1.66 4.24
CA TYR A 78 -1.64 2.26 5.30
C TYR A 78 -2.50 3.15 6.17
N GLN A 79 -2.72 2.72 7.41
CA GLN A 79 -3.49 3.48 8.38
C GLN A 79 -2.52 4.30 9.23
N LYS A 80 -2.29 5.57 8.87
CA LYS A 80 -1.49 6.52 9.68
C LYS A 80 -2.06 6.73 11.08
N ASN A 81 -3.28 6.25 11.34
CA ASN A 81 -3.99 6.46 12.60
C ASN A 81 -4.84 5.25 13.00
N ARG A 82 -4.21 4.14 13.41
CA ARG A 82 -4.87 3.07 14.19
C ARG A 82 -5.26 3.50 15.63
N LEU A 83 -5.45 4.81 15.87
CA LEU A 83 -5.92 5.44 17.11
C LEU A 83 -7.19 6.29 16.90
N ARG A 84 -8.01 5.96 15.90
CA ARG A 84 -9.46 6.21 15.97
C ARG A 84 -10.05 4.81 16.16
N ARG A 85 -10.21 4.34 17.42
CA ARG A 85 -11.49 4.38 18.17
C ARG A 85 -12.66 4.20 17.16
N GLN A 86 -13.36 3.09 17.15
CA GLN A 86 -14.11 2.49 18.27
C GLN A 86 -14.12 0.97 18.18
#